data_AF-T0ZI08-F1
#
_entry.id   AF-T0ZI08-F1
#
_cell.length_a   1.000
_cell.length_b   1.000
_cell.length_c   1.000
_cell.angle_alpha   90.00
_cell.angle_beta   90.00
_cell.angle_gamma   90.00
#
_symmetry.space_group_name_H-M   'P 1'
#
loop_
_entity.id
_entity.type
_entity.pdbx_description
1 polymer ?
#
loop_
_entity_poly.entity_id
_entity_poly.type
_entity_poly.pdbx_seq_one_letter_code
_entity_poly.pdbx_strand_id
1 'polypeptide(L)'
;MIVIYEWSILHTPPPFCVLGNTTSTAGITLNCAKVLSSPYSSAFGVSLEALAAVWFIINLILIILVVSARTSVARRSIDVLFAWRFLGLAIVPYLIYLELFVVRAICLYCTIMHGAIIIDFAIITYLVFSKRSSIRNKLG
;
A
#
# COMPACT_ATOMS: atom_id res chain seq x y z
N MET A 1 -7.39 1.11 -9.44
CA MET A 1 -8.53 0.87 -10.37
C MET A 1 -8.96 2.12 -11.10
N ILE A 2 -9.14 3.27 -10.44
CA ILE A 2 -9.52 4.53 -11.12
C ILE A 2 -8.44 5.01 -12.11
N VAL A 3 -7.17 4.92 -11.74
CA VAL A 3 -6.05 5.48 -12.53
C VAL A 3 -5.84 4.73 -13.85
N ILE A 4 -5.92 3.39 -13.85
CA ILE A 4 -5.90 2.56 -15.06
C ILE A 4 -7.09 2.90 -15.97
N TYR A 5 -8.28 3.10 -15.39
CA TYR A 5 -9.49 3.38 -16.16
C TYR A 5 -9.43 4.76 -16.85
N GLU A 6 -8.96 5.79 -16.15
CA GLU A 6 -8.79 7.13 -16.72
C GLU A 6 -7.72 7.15 -17.83
N TRP A 7 -6.60 6.44 -17.64
CA TRP A 7 -5.56 6.32 -18.66
C TRP A 7 -5.99 5.51 -19.88
N SER A 8 -6.73 4.41 -19.68
CA SER A 8 -7.09 3.47 -20.75
C SER A 8 -8.29 3.95 -21.59
N ILE A 9 -9.22 4.69 -21.00
CA ILE A 9 -10.48 5.06 -21.65
C ILE A 9 -10.52 6.54 -22.04
N LEU A 10 -9.89 7.42 -21.25
CA LEU A 10 -10.09 8.87 -21.41
C LEU A 10 -8.90 9.59 -22.06
N HIS A 11 -7.72 8.96 -22.20
CA HIS A 11 -6.48 9.60 -22.67
C HIS A 11 -6.14 10.91 -21.94
N THR A 12 -6.76 11.17 -20.78
CA THR A 12 -6.53 12.37 -20.00
C THR A 12 -5.74 11.98 -18.76
N PRO A 13 -4.59 12.63 -18.51
CA PRO A 13 -3.91 12.48 -17.24
C PRO A 13 -4.83 13.02 -16.14
N PRO A 14 -4.95 12.33 -14.98
CA PRO A 14 -5.78 12.84 -13.89
C PRO A 14 -5.35 14.26 -13.51
N PRO A 15 -6.27 15.12 -13.00
CA PRO A 15 -6.03 16.55 -12.81
C PRO A 15 -4.79 16.87 -11.96
N PHE A 16 -4.41 15.97 -11.04
CA PHE A 16 -3.20 16.11 -10.22
C PHE A 16 -1.88 15.81 -10.95
N CYS A 17 -1.91 15.16 -12.11
CA CYS A 17 -0.74 14.95 -12.97
C CYS A 17 -0.40 16.18 -13.82
N VAL A 18 -1.38 17.02 -14.14
CA VAL A 18 -1.21 18.21 -15.02
C VAL A 18 -0.71 19.43 -14.24
N LEU A 19 -0.89 19.44 -12.92
CA LEU A 19 -0.34 20.45 -12.01
C LEU A 19 1.17 20.25 -11.72
N GLY A 20 1.76 19.12 -12.15
CA GLY A 20 3.12 18.67 -11.81
C GLY A 20 4.26 19.22 -12.68
N ASN A 21 4.00 20.09 -13.66
CA ASN A 21 5.05 20.78 -14.42
C ASN A 21 5.76 21.90 -13.62
N THR A 22 5.54 21.95 -12.30
CA THR A 22 6.27 22.85 -11.40
C THR A 22 7.37 22.04 -10.71
N THR A 23 8.61 22.44 -11.01
CA THR A 23 9.85 21.93 -10.40
C THR A 23 9.73 21.78 -8.90
N SER A 24 9.72 20.54 -8.41
CA SER A 24 9.77 20.25 -6.98
C SER A 24 11.23 20.26 -6.52
N THR A 25 11.55 21.29 -5.72
CA THR A 25 12.61 21.55 -4.72
C THR A 25 13.91 20.71 -4.61
N ALA A 26 14.09 19.58 -5.30
CA ALA A 26 15.28 18.73 -5.22
C ALA A 26 15.74 18.13 -6.58
N GLY A 27 15.23 18.62 -7.72
CA GLY A 27 15.60 18.12 -9.06
C GLY A 27 14.85 16.85 -9.51
N ILE A 28 13.77 16.50 -8.81
CA ILE A 28 12.89 15.37 -9.13
C ILE A 28 11.59 15.92 -9.72
N THR A 29 11.18 15.41 -10.88
CA THR A 29 9.94 15.84 -11.55
C THR A 29 8.72 15.12 -10.98
N LEU A 30 7.66 15.87 -10.64
CA LEU A 30 6.35 15.31 -10.29
C LEU A 30 5.63 14.83 -11.56
N ASN A 31 5.80 13.56 -11.92
CA ASN A 31 5.27 13.01 -13.17
C ASN A 31 4.79 11.58 -12.98
N CYS A 32 3.55 11.43 -12.48
CA CYS A 32 2.93 10.11 -12.28
C CYS A 32 2.82 9.32 -13.59
N ALA A 33 2.55 10.00 -14.71
CA ALA A 33 2.52 9.41 -16.06
C ALA A 33 3.81 8.67 -16.41
N LYS A 34 4.97 9.27 -16.09
CA LYS A 34 6.29 8.68 -16.35
C LYS A 34 6.55 7.47 -15.45
N VAL A 35 6.06 7.48 -14.22
CA VAL A 35 6.18 6.35 -13.28
C VAL A 35 5.27 5.19 -13.72
N LEU A 36 4.01 5.46 -14.06
CA LEU A 36 3.04 4.45 -14.49
C LEU A 36 3.34 3.86 -15.88
N SER A 37 3.96 4.62 -16.78
CA SER A 37 4.39 4.11 -18.10
C SER A 37 5.76 3.42 -18.07
N SER A 38 6.46 3.47 -16.94
CA SER A 38 7.77 2.81 -16.82
C SER A 38 7.60 1.28 -16.81
N PRO A 39 8.60 0.51 -17.27
CA PRO A 39 8.56 -0.96 -17.21
C PRO A 39 8.43 -1.49 -15.77
N TYR A 40 8.73 -0.65 -14.77
CA TYR A 40 8.61 -0.98 -13.36
C TYR A 40 7.18 -0.82 -12.80
N SER A 41 6.24 -0.29 -13.58
CA SER A 41 4.82 -0.20 -13.19
C SER A 41 4.09 -1.54 -13.25
N SER A 42 4.75 -2.56 -13.79
CA SER A 42 4.30 -3.95 -13.79
C SER A 42 5.35 -4.85 -13.14
N ALA A 43 4.92 -5.69 -12.22
CA ALA A 43 5.75 -6.74 -11.62
C ALA A 43 5.16 -8.09 -12.03
N PHE A 44 5.95 -8.97 -12.65
CA PHE A 44 5.51 -10.29 -13.12
C PHE A 44 4.26 -10.25 -14.04
N GLY A 45 4.10 -9.19 -14.84
CA GLY A 45 2.93 -9.01 -15.72
C GLY A 45 1.68 -8.46 -15.03
N VAL A 46 1.75 -8.16 -13.73
CA VAL A 46 0.65 -7.56 -12.94
C VAL A 46 0.99 -6.11 -12.64
N SER A 47 0.05 -5.19 -12.90
CA SER A 47 0.23 -3.78 -12.54
C SER A 47 0.43 -3.63 -11.03
N LEU A 48 1.38 -2.80 -10.61
CA LEU A 48 1.62 -2.46 -9.21
C LEU A 48 0.33 -2.02 -8.50
N GLU A 49 -0.54 -1.28 -9.19
CA GLU A 49 -1.84 -0.87 -8.67
C GLU A 49 -2.79 -2.04 -8.38
N ALA A 50 -2.78 -3.06 -9.23
CA ALA A 50 -3.58 -4.27 -9.02
C ALA A 50 -3.02 -5.07 -7.84
N LEU A 51 -1.69 -5.14 -7.71
CA LEU A 51 -1.03 -5.80 -6.60
C LEU A 51 -1.35 -5.10 -5.26
N ALA A 52 -1.35 -3.76 -5.25
CA ALA A 52 -1.78 -2.98 -4.09
C ALA A 52 -3.26 -3.20 -3.77
N ALA A 53 -4.15 -3.25 -4.76
CA ALA A 53 -5.57 -3.54 -4.52
C ALA A 53 -5.77 -4.93 -3.89
N VAL A 54 -5.10 -5.96 -4.41
CA VAL A 54 -5.12 -7.31 -3.83
C VAL A 54 -4.60 -7.29 -2.40
N TRP A 55 -3.53 -6.53 -2.13
CA TRP A 55 -2.99 -6.37 -0.79
C TRP A 55 -4.03 -5.86 0.21
N PHE A 56 -4.71 -4.75 -0.12
CA PHE A 56 -5.74 -4.17 0.76
C PHE A 56 -6.93 -5.11 0.96
N ILE A 57 -7.35 -5.85 -0.08
CA ILE A 57 -8.44 -6.83 0.02
C ILE A 57 -8.07 -7.95 1.00
N ILE A 58 -6.87 -8.53 0.85
CA ILE A 58 -6.39 -9.57 1.76
C ILE A 58 -6.30 -9.01 3.19
N ASN A 59 -5.81 -7.78 3.35
CA ASN A 59 -5.70 -7.12 4.64
C ASN A 59 -7.07 -6.99 5.32
N LEU A 60 -8.08 -6.52 4.59
CA LEU A 60 -9.45 -6.37 5.07
C LEU A 60 -10.03 -7.71 5.55
N ILE A 61 -9.88 -8.78 4.75
CA ILE A 61 -10.35 -10.13 5.10
C ILE A 61 -9.68 -10.62 6.38
N LEU A 62 -8.37 -10.42 6.50
CA LEU A 62 -7.58 -10.88 7.62
C LEU A 62 -7.92 -10.11 8.91
N ILE A 63 -8.22 -8.80 8.81
CA ILE A 63 -8.75 -8.00 9.92
C ILE A 63 -10.12 -8.53 10.37
N ILE A 64 -11.05 -8.78 9.44
CA ILE A 64 -12.39 -9.31 9.75
C ILE A 64 -12.28 -10.66 10.46
N LEU A 65 -11.39 -11.53 9.99
CA LEU A 65 -11.11 -12.82 10.63
C LEU A 65 -10.57 -12.65 12.05
N VAL A 66 -9.63 -11.74 12.29
CA VAL A 66 -9.09 -11.47 13.64
C VAL A 66 -10.16 -10.91 14.59
N VAL A 67 -11.06 -10.07 14.09
CA VAL A 67 -12.15 -9.50 14.90
C VAL A 67 -13.20 -10.57 15.24
N SER A 68 -13.62 -11.36 14.26
CA SER A 68 -14.72 -12.33 14.35
C SER A 68 -14.32 -13.69 14.97
N ALA A 69 -13.05 -14.10 14.87
CA ALA A 69 -12.62 -15.41 15.34
C ALA A 69 -12.56 -15.55 16.88
N ARG A 70 -12.83 -16.76 17.37
CA ARG A 70 -12.67 -17.16 18.79
C ARG A 70 -11.18 -17.17 19.20
N THR A 71 -10.93 -17.05 20.51
CA THR A 71 -9.62 -16.79 21.15
C THR A 71 -8.45 -17.67 20.67
N SER A 72 -8.68 -18.94 20.36
CA SER A 72 -7.63 -19.87 19.89
C SER A 72 -7.22 -19.62 18.44
N VAL A 73 -8.17 -19.37 17.55
CA VAL A 73 -7.92 -19.09 16.13
C VAL A 73 -7.35 -17.67 15.97
N ALA A 74 -7.82 -16.72 16.80
CA ALA A 74 -7.35 -15.34 16.76
C ALA A 74 -5.84 -15.20 16.98
N ARG A 75 -5.21 -15.99 17.88
CA ARG A 75 -3.76 -15.96 18.08
C ARG A 75 -2.99 -16.32 16.81
N ARG A 76 -3.39 -17.42 16.15
CA ARG A 76 -2.71 -17.92 14.95
C ARG A 76 -2.92 -16.98 13.76
N SER A 77 -4.12 -16.39 13.65
CA SER A 77 -4.39 -15.36 12.66
C SER A 77 -3.54 -14.10 12.86
N ILE A 78 -3.26 -13.69 14.11
CA ILE A 78 -2.38 -12.55 14.41
C ILE A 78 -0.95 -12.80 13.93
N ASP A 79 -0.39 -14.00 14.15
CA ASP A 79 0.97 -14.32 13.71
C ASP A 79 1.09 -14.31 12.18
N VAL A 80 0.09 -14.89 11.48
CA VAL A 80 0.02 -14.84 10.01
C VAL A 80 -0.16 -13.41 9.52
N LEU A 81 -0.99 -12.61 10.21
CA LEU A 81 -1.15 -11.18 9.91
C LEU A 81 0.21 -10.50 9.96
N PHE A 82 0.97 -10.68 11.05
CA PHE A 82 2.30 -10.09 11.25
C PHE A 82 3.29 -10.45 10.14
N ALA A 83 3.37 -11.73 9.77
CA ALA A 83 4.23 -12.19 8.68
C ALA A 83 3.83 -11.56 7.34
N TRP A 84 2.52 -11.52 7.05
CA TRP A 84 2.01 -10.84 5.87
C TRP A 84 2.43 -9.37 5.89
N ARG A 85 2.27 -8.64 7.01
CA ARG A 85 2.63 -7.21 7.08
C ARG A 85 4.09 -6.92 6.78
N PHE A 86 4.99 -7.76 7.29
CA PHE A 86 6.42 -7.55 7.13
C PHE A 86 6.82 -7.57 5.66
N LEU A 87 6.15 -8.41 4.86
CA LEU A 87 6.32 -8.48 3.42
C LEU A 87 5.91 -7.17 2.73
N GLY A 88 4.80 -6.57 3.17
CA GLY A 88 4.30 -5.31 2.63
C GLY A 88 5.14 -4.11 3.05
N LEU A 89 5.65 -4.12 4.28
CA LEU A 89 6.55 -3.06 4.74
C LEU A 89 7.92 -3.13 4.04
N ALA A 90 8.40 -4.34 3.71
CA ALA A 90 9.66 -4.54 3.00
C ALA A 90 9.60 -4.09 1.54
N ILE A 91 8.44 -4.18 0.89
CA ILE A 91 8.31 -3.80 -0.53
C ILE A 91 8.20 -2.28 -0.75
N VAL A 92 7.65 -1.54 0.21
CA VAL A 92 7.52 -0.06 0.14
C VAL A 92 8.87 0.65 -0.09
N PRO A 93 9.94 0.43 0.70
CA PRO A 93 11.22 1.11 0.47
C PRO A 93 11.86 0.72 -0.87
N TYR A 94 11.62 -0.51 -1.35
CA TYR A 94 12.08 -0.94 -2.67
C TYR A 94 11.39 -0.16 -3.79
N LEU A 95 10.08 0.07 -3.68
CA LEU A 95 9.31 0.89 -4.62
C LEU A 95 9.77 2.35 -4.61
N ILE A 96 9.96 2.93 -3.43
CA ILE A 96 10.48 4.30 -3.26
C ILE A 96 11.87 4.43 -3.91
N TYR A 97 12.73 3.41 -3.76
CA TYR A 97 14.04 3.40 -4.39
C TYR A 97 13.94 3.45 -5.92
N LEU A 98 13.05 2.68 -6.53
CA LEU A 98 12.83 2.70 -7.98
C LEU A 98 12.34 4.07 -8.46
N GLU A 99 11.43 4.71 -7.74
CA GLU A 99 10.90 6.03 -8.11
C GLU A 99 11.98 7.12 -8.07
N LEU A 100 12.76 7.16 -6.99
CA LEU A 100 13.76 8.21 -6.75
C LEU A 100 15.03 8.02 -7.58
N PHE A 101 15.56 6.79 -7.65
CA PHE A 101 16.88 6.54 -8.24
C PHE A 101 16.82 6.07 -9.70
N VAL A 102 15.79 5.31 -10.09
CA VAL A 102 15.69 4.72 -11.43
C VAL A 102 14.86 5.59 -12.36
N VAL A 103 13.60 5.85 -12.00
CA VAL A 103 12.68 6.63 -12.84
C VAL A 103 12.96 8.14 -12.72
N ARG A 104 13.53 8.56 -11.58
CA ARG A 104 13.81 9.97 -11.22
C ARG A 104 12.56 10.84 -11.34
N ALA A 105 11.40 10.27 -11.02
CA ALA A 105 10.13 10.96 -11.01
C ALA A 105 9.32 10.44 -9.84
N ILE A 106 8.62 11.35 -9.17
CA ILE A 106 7.81 10.99 -8.01
C ILE A 106 6.33 11.03 -8.40
N CYS A 107 5.60 10.00 -7.97
CA CYS A 107 4.18 9.85 -8.20
C CYS A 107 3.43 10.13 -6.91
N LEU A 108 2.57 11.15 -6.89
CA LEU A 108 1.78 11.50 -5.71
C LEU A 108 0.88 10.33 -5.27
N TYR A 109 0.32 9.59 -6.22
CA TYR A 109 -0.52 8.42 -5.93
C TYR A 109 0.27 7.31 -5.23
N CYS A 110 1.49 7.02 -5.69
CA CYS A 110 2.35 6.05 -5.02
C CYS A 110 2.70 6.50 -3.60
N THR A 111 3.02 7.78 -3.40
CA THR A 111 3.25 8.34 -2.05
C THR A 111 2.03 8.20 -1.15
N ILE A 112 0.82 8.47 -1.66
CA ILE A 112 -0.44 8.26 -0.92
C ILE A 112 -0.60 6.79 -0.56
N MET A 113 -0.32 5.87 -1.48
CA MET A 113 -0.39 4.42 -1.23
C MET A 113 0.65 3.96 -0.20
N HIS A 114 1.89 4.45 -0.26
CA HIS A 114 2.91 4.21 0.76
C HIS A 114 2.43 4.71 2.13
N GLY A 115 1.83 5.91 2.18
CA GLY A 115 1.21 6.46 3.38
C GLY A 115 0.08 5.59 3.92
N ALA A 116 -0.82 5.11 3.06
CA ALA A 116 -1.91 4.21 3.43
C ALA A 116 -1.39 2.90 4.04
N ILE A 117 -0.34 2.30 3.46
CA ILE A 117 0.30 1.08 4.02
C ILE A 117 0.88 1.35 5.42
N ILE A 118 1.48 2.51 5.64
CA ILE A 118 2.02 2.92 6.95
C ILE A 118 0.89 3.16 7.96
N ILE A 119 -0.20 3.81 7.55
CA ILE A 119 -1.36 4.06 8.42
C ILE A 119 -2.02 2.74 8.81
N ASP A 120 -2.24 1.85 7.85
CA ASP A 120 -2.68 0.50 8.14
C ASP A 120 -1.71 -0.15 9.13
N PHE A 121 -0.40 0.04 8.93
CA PHE A 121 0.63 -0.47 9.85
C PHE A 121 0.35 -0.09 11.30
N ALA A 122 0.12 1.20 11.54
CA ALA A 122 -0.22 1.72 12.86
C ALA A 122 -1.55 1.18 13.39
N ILE A 123 -2.64 1.23 12.59
CA ILE A 123 -3.98 0.82 13.02
C ILE A 123 -4.00 -0.63 13.49
N ILE A 124 -3.46 -1.54 12.68
CA ILE A 124 -3.47 -2.97 13.04
C ILE A 124 -2.57 -3.25 14.23
N THR A 125 -1.41 -2.59 14.35
CA THR A 125 -0.56 -2.74 15.54
C THR A 125 -1.31 -2.35 16.80
N TYR A 126 -2.06 -1.25 16.74
CA TYR A 126 -2.95 -0.82 17.81
C TYR A 126 -4.08 -1.82 18.09
N LEU A 127 -4.76 -2.32 17.06
CA LEU A 127 -5.83 -3.33 17.20
C LEU A 127 -5.32 -4.64 17.79
N VAL A 128 -4.16 -5.13 17.35
CA VAL A 128 -3.54 -6.34 17.90
C VAL A 128 -3.18 -6.13 19.37
N PHE A 129 -2.63 -4.97 19.73
CA PHE A 129 -2.31 -4.66 21.12
C PHE A 129 -3.57 -4.62 22.01
N SER A 130 -4.66 -4.04 21.52
CA SER A 130 -5.97 -4.01 22.18
C SER A 130 -6.64 -5.39 22.28
N LYS A 131 -6.64 -6.20 21.21
CA LYS A 131 -7.12 -7.59 21.26
C LYS A 131 -6.29 -8.44 22.22
N ARG A 132 -4.95 -8.29 22.22
CA ARG A 132 -4.06 -9.03 23.11
C ARG A 132 -4.33 -8.69 24.58
N SER A 133 -4.65 -7.43 24.90
CA SER A 133 -5.05 -7.04 26.25
C SER A 133 -6.41 -7.63 26.63
N SER A 134 -7.40 -7.59 25.74
CA SER A 134 -8.72 -8.18 25.96
C SER A 134 -8.67 -9.70 26.17
N ILE A 135 -7.87 -10.43 25.37
CA ILE A 135 -7.67 -11.88 25.55
C ILE A 135 -7.00 -12.19 26.88
N ARG A 136 -5.98 -11.42 27.28
CA ARG A 136 -5.29 -11.60 28.57
C ARG A 136 -6.23 -11.37 29.75
N ASN A 137 -7.13 -10.40 29.67
CA ASN A 137 -8.09 -10.07 30.73
C ASN A 137 -9.21 -11.12 30.89
N LYS A 138 -9.46 -11.96 29.87
CA LYS A 138 -10.47 -13.02 29.90
C LYS A 138 -9.94 -14.36 30.44
N LEU A 139 -8.64 -14.42 30.73
CA LEU A 139 -7.89 -15.61 31.17
C LEU A 139 -7.40 -15.49 32.63
N GLY A 140 -7.50 -14.31 33.24
CA GLY A 140 -7.32 -14.09 34.69
C GLY A 140 -8.67 -13.99 35.38
#